data_AF-A0A9D1SJB8-F1
#
_entry.id   AF-A0A9D1SJB8-F1
#
_cell.length_a   1.000
_cell.length_b   1.000
_cell.length_c   1.000
_cell.angle_alpha   90.00
_cell.angle_beta   90.00
_cell.angle_gamma   90.00
#
_symmetry.space_group_name_H-M   'P 1'
#
loop_
_entity.id
_entity.type
_entity.pdbx_description
1 polymer ?
#
loop_
_entity_poly.entity_id
_entity_poly.type
_entity_poly.pdbx_seq_one_letter_code
_entity_poly.pdbx_strand_id
1 'polypeptide(L)'
;MKCAKCGAEIKDGEKKCPECGEKRPGYFNFIKRRQLREQETAEILEKSYIHEEDVAAAGVSGLSVRYRGKVGEELVRSGIKLGISVLFMCACIAVIAIRQYTELLDGLDTLGTAIVLLGAFLLLFGNGASVANSSYFIARLNALKKQGLGVSKINYGKNPTAVYAGNVYEVSVSDTCPKCEQPTAMHIEQVQDMLVAVCNADRNHLFRLDKAFVLNAIMESEFKRTGLPYTPIVLESAKAEEGESESRESEREEASGESAAEKTENTAQDPAPAESRSEKGEKN
;
A
#
# COMPACT_ATOMS: atom_id res chain seq x y z
N MET A 1 39.15 12.38 -14.45
CA MET A 1 37.86 12.16 -15.18
C MET A 1 37.94 12.75 -16.59
N LYS A 2 37.20 12.23 -17.60
CA LYS A 2 37.28 12.73 -18.99
C LYS A 2 36.25 13.82 -19.29
N CYS A 3 36.61 14.80 -20.11
CA CYS A 3 35.71 15.86 -20.57
C CYS A 3 34.60 15.29 -21.47
N ALA A 4 33.34 15.60 -21.19
CA ALA A 4 32.20 15.10 -21.98
C ALA A 4 32.17 15.63 -23.43
N LYS A 5 32.86 16.75 -23.71
CA LYS A 5 32.85 17.40 -25.03
C LYS A 5 34.04 17.03 -25.91
N CYS A 6 35.24 16.93 -25.33
CA CYS A 6 36.47 16.67 -26.08
C CYS A 6 37.24 15.42 -25.64
N GLY A 7 36.77 14.68 -24.64
CA GLY A 7 37.39 13.43 -24.17
C GLY A 7 38.70 13.59 -23.39
N ALA A 8 39.26 14.79 -23.30
CA ALA A 8 40.52 15.07 -22.58
C ALA A 8 40.42 14.73 -21.08
N GLU A 9 41.52 14.21 -20.50
CA GLU A 9 41.59 13.94 -19.07
C GLU A 9 41.71 15.24 -18.28
N ILE A 10 40.79 15.42 -17.34
CA ILE A 10 40.75 16.57 -16.45
C ILE A 10 41.11 16.10 -15.03
N LYS A 11 42.04 16.79 -14.38
CA LYS A 11 42.51 16.52 -13.00
C LYS A 11 41.46 16.89 -11.96
N ASP A 12 41.42 16.18 -10.83
CA ASP A 12 40.43 16.43 -9.79
C ASP A 12 40.63 17.83 -9.15
N GLY A 13 39.54 18.61 -9.06
CA GLY A 13 39.55 19.99 -8.56
C GLY A 13 39.43 21.09 -9.64
N GLU A 14 39.69 20.80 -10.93
CA GLU A 14 39.59 21.79 -11.99
C GLU A 14 38.14 22.07 -12.42
N LYS A 15 37.69 23.33 -12.36
CA LYS A 15 36.29 23.73 -12.65
C LYS A 15 35.96 23.80 -14.15
N LYS A 16 36.96 23.80 -15.03
CA LYS A 16 36.81 23.87 -16.49
C LYS A 16 37.77 22.88 -17.15
N CYS A 17 37.41 22.37 -18.32
CA CYS A 17 38.32 21.61 -19.14
C CYS A 17 39.45 22.52 -19.65
N PRO A 18 40.73 22.14 -19.48
CA PRO A 18 41.87 22.95 -19.92
C PRO A 18 41.93 23.09 -21.45
N GLU A 19 41.44 22.09 -22.20
CA GLU A 19 41.53 22.05 -23.67
C GLU A 19 40.40 22.82 -24.36
N CYS A 20 39.15 22.65 -23.93
CA CYS A 20 38.00 23.24 -24.62
C CYS A 20 37.26 24.31 -23.81
N GLY A 21 37.74 24.64 -22.60
CA GLY A 21 37.14 25.65 -21.71
C GLY A 21 35.77 25.28 -21.14
N GLU A 22 35.23 24.11 -21.49
CA GLU A 22 33.90 23.65 -21.07
C GLU A 22 33.83 23.55 -19.54
N LYS A 23 32.83 24.20 -18.93
CA LYS A 23 32.65 24.17 -17.49
C LYS A 23 32.30 22.74 -17.07
N ARG A 24 33.00 22.22 -16.06
CA ARG A 24 32.59 20.96 -15.45
C ARG A 24 31.18 21.11 -14.91
N PRO A 25 30.30 20.10 -15.05
CA PRO A 25 29.07 20.07 -14.28
C PRO A 25 29.47 19.93 -12.79
N GLY A 26 29.46 21.03 -12.06
CA GLY A 26 29.73 21.03 -10.63
C GLY A 26 28.65 20.25 -9.87
N TYR A 27 28.93 19.92 -8.61
CA TYR A 27 27.98 19.26 -7.70
C TYR A 27 26.59 19.95 -7.67
N PHE A 28 26.55 21.28 -7.82
CA PHE A 28 25.31 22.07 -7.96
C PHE A 28 24.47 21.69 -9.20
N ASN A 29 25.11 21.32 -10.32
CA ASN A 29 24.42 20.84 -11.53
C ASN A 29 23.91 19.40 -11.39
N PHE A 30 24.40 18.63 -10.42
CA PHE A 30 23.84 17.33 -10.06
C PHE A 30 22.60 17.49 -9.16
N ILE A 31 22.67 18.35 -8.14
CA ILE A 31 21.52 18.68 -7.28
C ILE A 31 20.38 19.25 -8.11
N LYS A 32 20.65 20.22 -8.99
CA LYS A 32 19.62 20.82 -9.86
C LYS A 32 18.97 19.78 -10.79
N ARG A 33 19.75 18.84 -11.33
CA ARG A 33 19.22 17.72 -12.14
C ARG A 33 18.43 16.69 -11.34
N ARG A 34 18.74 16.51 -10.06
CA ARG A 34 17.95 15.67 -9.16
C ARG A 34 16.62 16.35 -8.83
N GLN A 35 16.63 17.62 -8.48
CA GLN A 35 15.42 18.42 -8.22
C GLN A 35 14.50 18.46 -9.43
N LEU A 36 15.03 18.64 -10.64
CA LEU A 36 14.23 18.57 -11.87
C LEU A 36 13.58 17.19 -12.07
N ARG A 37 14.31 16.10 -11.83
CA ARG A 37 13.73 14.75 -11.89
C ARG A 37 12.68 14.50 -10.81
N GLU A 38 12.89 15.03 -9.60
CA GLU A 38 11.90 14.96 -8.52
C GLU A 38 10.65 15.77 -8.87
N GLN A 39 10.79 16.94 -9.49
CA GLN A 39 9.68 17.73 -10.03
C GLN A 39 8.96 17.03 -11.18
N GLU A 40 9.68 16.50 -12.16
CA GLU A 40 9.10 15.70 -13.25
C GLU A 40 8.37 14.47 -12.71
N THR A 41 8.94 13.79 -11.71
CA THR A 41 8.30 12.64 -11.06
C THR A 41 7.05 13.08 -10.30
N ALA A 42 7.11 14.21 -9.59
CA ALA A 42 5.95 14.77 -8.88
C ALA A 42 4.85 15.18 -9.85
N GLU A 43 5.18 15.82 -10.98
CA GLU A 43 4.23 16.21 -12.02
C GLU A 43 3.61 14.99 -12.72
N ILE A 44 4.40 13.94 -12.97
CA ILE A 44 3.89 12.66 -13.50
C ILE A 44 2.97 11.99 -12.48
N LEU A 45 3.35 11.99 -11.20
CA LEU A 45 2.54 11.45 -10.12
C LEU A 45 1.21 12.22 -9.99
N GLU A 46 1.27 13.55 -10.05
CA GLU A 46 0.12 14.45 -9.99
C GLU A 46 -0.84 14.22 -11.16
N LYS A 47 -0.32 14.05 -12.39
CA LYS A 47 -1.13 13.69 -13.57
C LYS A 47 -1.69 12.26 -13.53
N SER A 48 -1.05 11.37 -12.77
CA SER A 48 -1.49 9.98 -12.62
C SER A 48 -2.50 9.77 -11.49
N TYR A 49 -2.63 10.76 -10.60
CA TYR A 49 -3.60 10.73 -9.51
C TYR A 49 -4.96 11.17 -10.02
N ILE A 50 -6.01 10.48 -9.60
CA ILE A 50 -7.39 10.90 -9.90
C ILE A 50 -7.75 11.98 -8.88
N HIS A 51 -7.95 13.21 -9.35
CA HIS A 51 -8.43 14.31 -8.51
C HIS A 51 -9.96 14.32 -8.46
N GLU A 52 -10.54 14.92 -7.40
CA GLU A 52 -12.00 15.01 -7.27
C GLU A 52 -12.66 15.74 -8.45
N GLU A 53 -11.95 16.71 -9.02
CA GLU A 53 -12.36 17.49 -10.20
C GLU A 53 -12.44 16.68 -11.49
N ASP A 54 -11.69 15.58 -11.62
CA ASP A 54 -11.72 14.69 -12.79
C ASP A 54 -12.94 13.75 -12.78
N VAL A 55 -13.64 13.67 -11.63
CA VAL A 55 -14.73 12.72 -11.42
C VAL A 55 -16.07 13.40 -11.70
N ALA A 56 -16.81 12.89 -12.69
CA ALA A 56 -18.15 13.39 -12.96
C ALA A 56 -19.09 13.03 -11.79
N ALA A 57 -19.80 14.04 -11.28
CA ALA A 57 -20.74 13.89 -10.15
C ALA A 57 -21.99 13.06 -10.49
N ALA A 58 -22.36 12.97 -11.77
CA ALA A 58 -23.55 12.24 -12.21
C ALA A 58 -23.22 11.32 -13.39
N GLY A 59 -23.58 10.05 -13.30
CA GLY A 59 -23.49 9.16 -14.47
C GLY A 59 -23.74 7.68 -14.24
N VAL A 60 -23.83 7.20 -12.99
CA VAL A 60 -24.15 5.78 -12.71
C VAL A 60 -25.43 5.71 -11.88
N SER A 61 -26.42 5.01 -12.41
CA SER A 61 -27.76 4.88 -11.81
C SER A 61 -28.03 3.48 -11.27
N GLY A 62 -27.33 2.47 -11.79
CA GLY A 62 -27.53 1.07 -11.47
C GLY A 62 -26.29 0.40 -10.89
N LEU A 63 -26.50 -0.25 -9.75
CA LEU A 63 -25.54 -1.16 -9.12
C LEU A 63 -26.13 -2.58 -9.06
N SER A 64 -25.30 -3.56 -9.41
CA SER A 64 -25.60 -4.98 -9.21
C SER A 64 -24.90 -5.46 -7.93
N VAL A 65 -25.71 -5.90 -6.97
CA VAL A 65 -25.25 -6.40 -5.67
C VAL A 65 -25.48 -7.91 -5.60
N ARG A 66 -24.41 -8.67 -5.33
CA ARG A 66 -24.44 -10.13 -5.21
C ARG A 66 -24.12 -10.56 -3.78
N TYR A 67 -25.02 -11.32 -3.17
CA TYR A 67 -24.76 -11.98 -1.88
C TYR A 67 -23.67 -13.06 -2.02
N ARG A 68 -22.68 -13.02 -1.13
CA ARG A 68 -21.56 -13.98 -1.11
C ARG A 68 -21.71 -15.04 -0.01
N GLY A 69 -22.24 -14.65 1.14
CA GLY A 69 -22.26 -15.52 2.32
C GLY A 69 -22.29 -14.73 3.62
N LYS A 70 -22.22 -15.44 4.74
CA LYS A 70 -22.05 -14.80 6.06
C LYS A 70 -20.59 -14.39 6.26
N VAL A 71 -20.38 -13.29 6.97
CA VAL A 71 -19.02 -12.78 7.27
C VAL A 71 -18.18 -13.83 8.00
N GLY A 72 -18.77 -14.55 8.96
CA GLY A 72 -18.08 -15.62 9.69
C GLY A 72 -17.59 -16.76 8.78
N GLU A 73 -18.43 -17.20 7.84
CA GLU A 73 -18.10 -18.28 6.90
C GLU A 73 -16.99 -17.87 5.93
N GLU A 74 -17.05 -16.64 5.40
CA GLU A 74 -16.00 -16.12 4.50
C GLU A 74 -14.66 -15.88 5.21
N LEU A 75 -14.69 -15.45 6.48
CA LEU A 75 -13.48 -15.37 7.31
C LEU A 75 -12.86 -16.74 7.55
N VAL A 76 -13.67 -17.76 7.87
CA VAL A 76 -13.19 -19.14 8.05
C VAL A 76 -12.60 -19.67 6.75
N ARG A 77 -13.31 -19.52 5.63
CA ARG A 77 -12.83 -19.98 4.31
C ARG A 77 -11.51 -19.34 3.92
N SER A 78 -11.36 -18.04 4.15
CA SER A 78 -10.13 -17.31 3.87
C SER A 78 -9.02 -17.68 4.85
N GLY A 79 -9.35 -17.92 6.12
CA GLY A 79 -8.43 -18.42 7.14
C GLY A 79 -7.87 -19.80 6.82
N ILE A 80 -8.72 -20.72 6.32
CA ILE A 80 -8.28 -22.05 5.86
C ILE A 80 -7.29 -21.90 4.70
N LYS A 81 -7.59 -21.05 3.71
CA LYS A 81 -6.67 -20.78 2.59
C LYS A 81 -5.32 -20.24 3.07
N LEU A 82 -5.35 -19.28 3.99
CA LEU A 82 -4.14 -18.73 4.60
C LEU A 82 -3.35 -19.82 5.35
N GLY A 83 -4.02 -20.64 6.15
CA GLY A 83 -3.41 -21.74 6.90
C GLY A 83 -2.74 -22.77 5.99
N ILE A 84 -3.41 -23.18 4.91
CA ILE A 84 -2.84 -24.10 3.90
C ILE A 84 -1.62 -23.46 3.24
N SER A 85 -1.70 -22.18 2.83
CA SER A 85 -0.57 -21.47 2.24
C SER A 85 0.62 -21.37 3.20
N VAL A 86 0.40 -21.07 4.49
CA VAL A 86 1.47 -21.00 5.49
C VAL A 86 2.10 -22.38 5.73
N LEU A 87 1.29 -23.42 5.90
CA LEU A 87 1.79 -24.80 6.05
C LEU A 87 2.65 -25.23 4.86
N PHE A 88 2.23 -24.88 3.65
CA PHE A 88 3.00 -25.16 2.44
C PHE A 88 4.35 -24.42 2.42
N MET A 89 4.40 -23.17 2.87
CA MET A 89 5.68 -22.46 3.03
C MET A 89 6.57 -23.12 4.09
N CYS A 90 6.01 -23.52 5.23
CA CYS A 90 6.76 -24.24 6.26
C CYS A 90 7.33 -25.57 5.72
N ALA A 91 6.58 -26.29 4.89
CA ALA A 91 7.06 -27.50 4.24
C ALA A 91 8.24 -27.22 3.29
N CYS A 92 8.18 -26.12 2.50
CA CYS A 92 9.29 -25.72 1.64
C CYS A 92 10.55 -25.36 2.45
N ILE A 93 10.38 -24.62 3.56
CA ILE A 93 11.49 -24.30 4.48
C ILE A 93 12.08 -25.56 5.08
N ALA A 94 11.22 -26.51 5.50
CA ALA A 94 11.67 -27.78 6.05
C ALA A 94 12.50 -28.58 5.05
N VAL A 95 12.12 -28.64 3.77
CA VAL A 95 12.91 -29.30 2.72
C VAL A 95 14.30 -28.67 2.59
N ILE A 96 14.39 -27.34 2.60
CA ILE A 96 15.66 -26.61 2.52
C ILE A 96 16.51 -26.89 3.77
N ALA A 97 15.91 -26.84 4.96
CA ALA A 97 16.60 -27.09 6.22
C ALA A 97 17.08 -28.55 6.33
N ILE A 98 16.25 -29.53 5.97
CA ILE A 98 16.63 -30.95 5.93
C ILE A 98 17.84 -31.11 5.01
N ARG A 99 17.85 -30.50 3.82
CA ARG A 99 19.00 -30.59 2.93
C ARG A 99 20.27 -29.98 3.51
N GLN A 100 20.15 -28.87 4.22
CA GLN A 100 21.29 -28.10 4.74
C GLN A 100 21.87 -28.71 6.02
N TYR A 101 21.04 -29.33 6.86
CA TYR A 101 21.42 -29.79 8.20
C TYR A 101 21.40 -31.30 8.37
N THR A 102 21.01 -32.07 7.36
CA THR A 102 20.96 -33.54 7.43
C THR A 102 21.44 -34.21 6.15
N GLU A 103 21.86 -35.47 6.27
CA GLU A 103 22.29 -36.33 5.15
C GLU A 103 21.11 -37.06 4.47
N LEU A 104 19.87 -36.81 4.89
CA LEU A 104 18.66 -37.50 4.40
C LEU A 104 18.43 -37.36 2.89
N LEU A 105 19.02 -36.33 2.26
CA LEU A 105 18.90 -36.04 0.83
C LEU A 105 20.19 -36.33 0.05
N ASP A 106 21.20 -36.95 0.66
CA ASP A 106 22.49 -37.24 -0.01
C ASP A 106 22.41 -38.34 -1.07
N GLY A 107 21.28 -39.06 -1.14
CA GLY A 107 20.98 -39.97 -2.25
C GLY A 107 20.61 -39.27 -3.57
N LEU A 108 20.41 -37.95 -3.56
CA LEU A 108 20.22 -37.17 -4.79
C LEU A 108 21.55 -36.69 -5.34
N ASP A 109 21.69 -36.75 -6.67
CA ASP A 109 22.79 -36.11 -7.37
C ASP A 109 22.75 -34.58 -7.21
N THR A 110 23.85 -33.92 -7.56
CA THR A 110 23.99 -32.46 -7.47
C THR A 110 22.94 -31.73 -8.30
N LEU A 111 22.57 -32.28 -9.46
CA LEU A 111 21.53 -31.72 -10.33
C LEU A 111 20.13 -31.88 -9.70
N GLY A 112 19.79 -33.06 -9.19
CA GLY A 112 18.52 -33.32 -8.51
C GLY A 112 18.35 -32.45 -7.26
N THR A 113 19.40 -32.29 -6.46
CA THR A 113 19.40 -31.37 -5.32
C THR A 113 19.11 -29.92 -5.75
N ALA A 114 19.78 -29.44 -6.80
CA ALA A 114 19.58 -28.07 -7.29
C ALA A 114 18.14 -27.84 -7.79
N ILE A 115 17.55 -28.81 -8.48
CA ILE A 115 16.16 -28.75 -8.96
C ILE A 115 15.18 -28.67 -7.77
N VAL A 116 15.36 -29.52 -6.75
CA VAL A 116 14.48 -29.54 -5.57
C VAL A 116 14.55 -28.21 -4.81
N LEU A 117 15.76 -27.68 -4.58
CA LEU A 117 15.94 -26.41 -3.88
C LEU A 117 15.39 -25.22 -4.68
N LEU A 118 15.62 -25.20 -6.00
CA LEU A 118 15.06 -24.18 -6.88
C LEU A 118 13.53 -24.24 -6.89
N GLY A 119 12.96 -25.45 -6.97
CA GLY A 119 11.51 -25.66 -6.90
C GLY A 119 10.93 -25.16 -5.57
N ALA A 120 11.53 -25.54 -4.44
CA ALA A 120 11.12 -25.08 -3.12
C ALA A 120 11.21 -23.56 -2.97
N PHE A 121 12.27 -22.94 -3.50
CA PHE A 121 12.43 -21.49 -3.52
C PHE A 121 11.33 -20.80 -4.34
N LEU A 122 11.11 -21.22 -5.59
CA LEU A 122 10.09 -20.63 -6.45
C LEU A 122 8.68 -20.79 -5.86
N LEU A 123 8.39 -21.94 -5.26
CA LEU A 123 7.12 -22.21 -4.61
C LEU A 123 6.93 -21.34 -3.36
N LEU A 124 7.97 -21.15 -2.55
CA LEU A 124 7.93 -20.31 -1.36
C LEU A 124 7.65 -18.84 -1.74
N PHE A 125 8.40 -18.30 -2.71
CA PHE A 125 8.20 -16.91 -3.15
C PHE A 125 6.88 -16.71 -3.91
N GLY A 126 6.50 -17.65 -4.77
CA GLY A 126 5.22 -17.60 -5.50
C GLY A 126 4.01 -17.66 -4.57
N ASN A 127 4.08 -18.47 -3.50
CA ASN A 127 3.00 -18.58 -2.52
C ASN A 127 2.97 -17.41 -1.52
N GLY A 128 4.05 -16.65 -1.38
CA GLY A 128 4.09 -15.43 -0.56
C GLY A 128 3.01 -14.41 -0.96
N ALA A 129 2.73 -14.27 -2.25
CA ALA A 129 1.65 -13.41 -2.75
C ALA A 129 0.25 -13.89 -2.29
N SER A 130 0.02 -15.20 -2.24
CA SER A 130 -1.24 -15.77 -1.75
C SER A 130 -1.45 -15.48 -0.26
N VAL A 131 -0.39 -15.61 0.54
CA VAL A 131 -0.38 -15.29 1.97
C VAL A 131 -0.67 -13.79 2.20
N ALA A 132 0.04 -12.92 1.49
CA ALA A 132 -0.16 -11.48 1.57
C ALA A 132 -1.60 -11.08 1.20
N ASN A 133 -2.12 -11.62 0.09
CA ASN A 133 -3.47 -11.30 -0.35
C ASN A 133 -4.55 -11.82 0.61
N SER A 134 -4.40 -13.05 1.12
CA SER A 134 -5.37 -13.65 2.04
C SER A 134 -5.36 -12.99 3.42
N SER A 135 -4.17 -12.64 3.93
CA SER A 135 -4.03 -11.92 5.20
C SER A 135 -4.61 -10.51 5.11
N TYR A 136 -4.34 -9.78 4.03
CA TYR A 136 -4.95 -8.47 3.76
C TYR A 136 -6.48 -8.57 3.67
N PHE A 137 -6.98 -9.59 2.97
CA PHE A 137 -8.42 -9.81 2.86
C PHE A 137 -9.09 -10.05 4.21
N ILE A 138 -8.52 -10.93 5.05
CA ILE A 138 -9.03 -11.21 6.39
C ILE A 138 -9.00 -9.95 7.27
N ALA A 139 -7.91 -9.19 7.23
CA ALA A 139 -7.77 -7.97 8.02
C ALA A 139 -8.83 -6.92 7.65
N ARG A 140 -9.03 -6.68 6.34
CA ARG A 140 -10.03 -5.73 5.85
C ARG A 140 -11.46 -6.21 6.11
N LEU A 141 -11.76 -7.50 5.89
CA LEU A 141 -13.08 -8.05 6.18
C LEU A 141 -13.42 -7.98 7.67
N ASN A 142 -12.44 -8.20 8.55
CA ASN A 142 -12.60 -8.00 9.99
C ASN A 142 -12.85 -6.52 10.35
N ALA A 143 -12.19 -5.58 9.68
CA ALA A 143 -12.47 -4.15 9.88
C ALA A 143 -13.92 -3.80 9.48
N LEU A 144 -14.38 -4.27 8.32
CA LEU A 144 -15.77 -4.11 7.89
C LEU A 144 -16.77 -4.79 8.84
N LYS A 145 -16.43 -5.98 9.36
CA LYS A 145 -17.23 -6.67 10.38
C LYS A 145 -17.42 -5.83 11.64
N LYS A 146 -16.36 -5.17 12.11
CA LYS A 146 -16.41 -4.29 13.29
C LYS A 146 -17.28 -3.06 13.06
N GLN A 147 -17.27 -2.52 11.84
CA GLN A 147 -18.13 -1.40 11.45
C GLN A 147 -19.60 -1.81 11.31
N GLY A 148 -19.89 -3.06 10.96
CA GLY A 148 -21.25 -3.61 10.81
C GLY A 148 -21.97 -3.20 9.52
N LEU A 149 -21.64 -2.02 8.98
CA LEU A 149 -22.04 -1.51 7.68
C LEU A 149 -20.85 -0.83 6.99
N GLY A 150 -20.49 -1.28 5.80
CA GLY A 150 -19.39 -0.65 5.05
C GLY A 150 -19.09 -1.31 3.73
N VAL A 151 -18.32 -0.61 2.88
CA VAL A 151 -17.87 -1.08 1.57
C VAL A 151 -16.40 -0.72 1.39
N SER A 152 -15.61 -1.65 0.86
CA SER A 152 -14.19 -1.41 0.55
C SER A 152 -13.71 -2.31 -0.58
N LYS A 153 -12.76 -1.80 -1.38
CA LYS A 153 -12.06 -2.60 -2.39
C LYS A 153 -10.89 -3.34 -1.75
N ILE A 154 -11.08 -4.64 -1.53
CA ILE A 154 -10.12 -5.48 -0.78
C ILE A 154 -9.11 -6.18 -1.69
N ASN A 155 -9.46 -6.51 -2.93
CA ASN A 155 -8.55 -7.18 -3.87
C ASN A 155 -8.41 -6.37 -5.14
N TYR A 156 -7.20 -6.36 -5.70
CA TYR A 156 -6.96 -5.84 -7.05
C TYR A 156 -7.71 -6.68 -8.08
N GLY A 157 -8.32 -6.02 -9.08
CA GLY A 157 -9.07 -6.69 -10.15
C GLY A 157 -10.36 -7.38 -9.72
N LYS A 158 -10.79 -7.26 -8.45
CA LYS A 158 -12.11 -7.72 -8.00
C LYS A 158 -13.01 -6.55 -7.66
N ASN A 159 -14.30 -6.82 -7.70
CA ASN A 159 -15.32 -5.89 -7.26
C ASN A 159 -15.18 -5.57 -5.76
N PRO A 160 -15.62 -4.37 -5.32
CA PRO A 160 -15.73 -4.01 -3.92
C PRO A 160 -16.51 -5.04 -3.11
N THR A 161 -16.02 -5.29 -1.91
CA THR A 161 -16.69 -6.12 -0.91
C THR A 161 -17.40 -5.22 0.08
N ALA A 162 -18.65 -5.54 0.36
CA ALA A 162 -19.45 -4.83 1.35
C ALA A 162 -19.96 -5.76 2.44
N VAL A 163 -20.22 -5.19 3.61
CA VAL A 163 -20.79 -5.90 4.75
C VAL A 163 -22.03 -5.16 5.24
N TYR A 164 -23.11 -5.91 5.47
CA TYR A 164 -24.33 -5.42 6.10
C TYR A 164 -25.02 -6.56 6.86
N ALA A 165 -25.51 -6.30 8.07
CA ALA A 165 -26.25 -7.27 8.89
C ALA A 165 -25.52 -8.63 9.07
N GLY A 166 -24.19 -8.61 9.17
CA GLY A 166 -23.36 -9.83 9.30
C GLY A 166 -23.21 -10.65 8.01
N ASN A 167 -23.67 -10.12 6.88
CA ASN A 167 -23.61 -10.72 5.55
C ASN A 167 -22.61 -9.99 4.66
N VAL A 168 -22.01 -10.71 3.72
CA VAL A 168 -21.03 -10.22 2.75
C VAL A 168 -21.68 -10.10 1.37
N TYR A 169 -21.41 -8.98 0.72
CA TYR A 169 -21.90 -8.65 -0.61
C TYR A 169 -20.75 -8.23 -1.51
N GLU A 170 -20.94 -8.44 -2.80
CA GLU A 170 -20.07 -7.95 -3.85
C GLU A 170 -20.85 -6.92 -4.68
N VAL A 171 -20.27 -5.75 -4.90
CA VAL A 171 -20.93 -4.63 -5.59
C VAL A 171 -20.28 -4.40 -6.94
N SER A 172 -21.07 -4.35 -8.00
CA SER A 172 -20.62 -4.08 -9.37
C SER A 172 -21.49 -3.03 -10.03
N VAL A 173 -20.97 -2.34 -11.05
CA VAL A 173 -21.76 -1.41 -11.86
C VAL A 173 -22.58 -2.24 -12.85
N SER A 174 -23.90 -2.05 -12.89
CA SER A 174 -24.74 -2.69 -13.90
C SER A 174 -24.79 -1.91 -15.21
N ASP A 175 -24.56 -0.61 -15.12
CA ASP A 175 -24.70 0.32 -16.24
C ASP A 175 -23.47 0.26 -17.17
N THR A 176 -23.71 0.66 -18.41
CA THR A 176 -22.65 0.94 -19.38
C THR A 176 -22.17 2.37 -19.25
N CYS A 177 -20.92 2.64 -19.64
CA CYS A 177 -20.35 3.98 -19.61
C CYS A 177 -21.20 4.98 -20.44
N PRO A 178 -21.73 6.06 -19.82
CA PRO A 178 -22.59 7.02 -20.51
C PRO A 178 -21.83 7.95 -21.46
N LYS A 179 -20.50 8.06 -21.32
CA LYS A 179 -19.63 8.86 -22.20
C LYS A 179 -19.17 8.09 -23.45
N CYS A 180 -19.36 6.77 -23.50
CA CYS A 180 -18.94 5.96 -24.65
C CYS A 180 -20.12 5.80 -25.63
N GLU A 181 -19.85 5.93 -26.93
CA GLU A 181 -20.86 5.68 -27.97
C GLU A 181 -21.26 4.19 -28.02
N GLN A 182 -20.32 3.30 -27.69
CA GLN A 182 -20.55 1.87 -27.61
C GLN A 182 -20.80 1.42 -26.15
N PRO A 183 -21.69 0.44 -25.93
CA PRO A 183 -22.00 -0.09 -24.61
C PRO A 183 -20.76 -0.73 -23.98
N THR A 184 -20.08 0.05 -23.14
CA THR A 184 -18.81 -0.35 -22.54
C THR A 184 -19.01 -0.61 -21.05
N ALA A 185 -18.53 -1.76 -20.58
CA ALA A 185 -18.60 -2.12 -19.18
C ALA A 185 -17.74 -1.19 -18.30
N MET A 186 -18.15 -1.06 -17.05
CA MET A 186 -17.47 -0.28 -16.03
C MET A 186 -17.10 -1.16 -14.83
N HIS A 187 -16.12 -0.73 -14.05
CA HIS A 187 -15.77 -1.37 -12.79
C HIS A 187 -15.56 -0.31 -11.69
N ILE A 188 -15.59 -0.72 -10.43
CA ILE A 188 -15.46 0.20 -9.31
C ILE A 188 -14.02 0.19 -8.81
N GLU A 189 -13.41 1.36 -8.68
CA GLU A 189 -12.16 1.62 -7.98
C GLU A 189 -12.42 2.35 -6.66
N GLN A 190 -11.48 2.24 -5.72
CA GLN A 190 -11.50 3.00 -4.48
C GLN A 190 -10.32 3.97 -4.52
N VAL A 191 -10.61 5.27 -4.52
CA VAL A 191 -9.63 6.35 -4.50
C VAL A 191 -9.79 7.04 -3.15
N GLN A 192 -8.81 6.86 -2.26
CA GLN A 192 -8.89 7.32 -0.88
C GLN A 192 -10.17 6.80 -0.18
N ASP A 193 -11.07 7.71 0.23
CA ASP A 193 -12.34 7.40 0.89
C ASP A 193 -13.54 7.38 -0.07
N MET A 194 -13.31 7.60 -1.36
CA MET A 194 -14.34 7.61 -2.40
C MET A 194 -14.36 6.32 -3.21
N LEU A 195 -15.55 5.94 -3.66
CA LEU A 195 -15.74 4.92 -4.68
C LEU A 195 -15.99 5.60 -6.01
N VAL A 196 -15.31 5.13 -7.05
CA VAL A 196 -15.38 5.70 -8.40
C VAL A 196 -15.68 4.58 -9.38
N ALA A 197 -16.67 4.78 -10.25
CA ALA A 197 -16.90 3.91 -11.38
C ALA A 197 -16.01 4.36 -12.55
N VAL A 198 -15.23 3.43 -13.08
CA VAL A 198 -14.24 3.65 -14.13
C VAL A 198 -14.64 2.84 -15.36
N CYS A 199 -14.65 3.48 -16.53
CA CYS A 199 -14.88 2.79 -17.79
C CYS A 199 -13.70 1.90 -18.19
N ASN A 200 -13.99 0.74 -18.79
CA ASN A 200 -12.97 -0.19 -19.27
C ASN A 200 -12.30 0.24 -20.59
N ALA A 201 -12.95 1.11 -21.39
CA ALA A 201 -12.37 1.59 -22.66
C ALA A 201 -11.56 2.88 -22.49
N ASP A 202 -11.97 3.78 -21.61
CA ASP A 202 -11.28 5.05 -21.36
C ASP A 202 -11.24 5.34 -19.85
N ARG A 203 -10.02 5.41 -19.29
CA ARG A 203 -9.82 5.64 -17.85
C ARG A 203 -10.15 7.08 -17.41
N ASN A 204 -10.37 8.00 -18.36
CA ASN A 204 -10.83 9.36 -18.06
C ASN A 204 -12.36 9.43 -17.88
N HIS A 205 -13.08 8.35 -18.18
CA HIS A 205 -14.51 8.27 -17.91
C HIS A 205 -14.72 7.78 -16.47
N LEU A 206 -14.64 8.73 -15.54
CA LEU A 206 -14.76 8.55 -14.11
C LEU A 206 -16.07 9.13 -13.59
N PHE A 207 -16.76 8.37 -12.74
CA PHE A 207 -18.03 8.79 -12.15
C PHE A 207 -18.04 8.49 -10.66
N ARG A 208 -18.41 9.48 -9.84
CA ARG A 208 -18.44 9.36 -8.39
C ARG A 208 -19.56 8.42 -7.99
N LEU A 209 -19.28 7.50 -7.08
CA LEU A 209 -20.29 6.68 -6.43
C LEU A 209 -20.40 7.13 -4.98
N ASP A 210 -21.51 7.79 -4.66
CA ASP A 210 -21.77 8.19 -3.29
C ASP A 210 -21.89 6.96 -2.38
N LYS A 211 -21.23 7.03 -1.23
CA LYS A 211 -21.23 5.93 -0.27
C LYS A 211 -22.66 5.59 0.18
N ALA A 212 -23.52 6.58 0.39
CA ALA A 212 -24.92 6.38 0.72
C ALA A 212 -25.69 5.64 -0.40
N PHE A 213 -25.43 5.97 -1.67
CA PHE A 213 -26.02 5.27 -2.82
C PHE A 213 -25.64 3.79 -2.84
N VAL A 214 -24.35 3.48 -2.64
CA VAL A 214 -23.84 2.10 -2.61
C VAL A 214 -24.43 1.33 -1.42
N LEU A 215 -24.48 1.94 -0.23
CA LEU A 215 -25.01 1.30 0.97
C LEU A 215 -26.53 1.04 0.84
N ASN A 216 -27.29 1.97 0.28
CA ASN A 216 -28.71 1.78 0.02
C ASN A 216 -28.98 0.61 -0.92
N ALA A 217 -28.18 0.45 -1.99
CA ALA A 217 -28.31 -0.69 -2.90
C ALA A 217 -28.07 -2.04 -2.19
N ILE A 218 -27.15 -2.07 -1.21
CA ILE A 218 -26.88 -3.27 -0.40
C ILE A 218 -28.06 -3.56 0.53
N MET A 219 -28.59 -2.54 1.21
CA MET A 219 -29.73 -2.70 2.11
C MET A 219 -30.99 -3.13 1.35
N GLU A 220 -31.21 -2.58 0.15
CA GLU A 220 -32.30 -3.00 -0.74
C GLU A 220 -32.14 -4.47 -1.18
N SER A 221 -30.93 -4.88 -1.54
CA SER A 221 -30.62 -6.27 -1.88
C SER A 221 -30.92 -7.21 -0.70
N GLU A 222 -30.58 -6.80 0.52
CA GLU A 222 -30.86 -7.59 1.73
C GLU A 222 -32.36 -7.66 2.04
N PHE A 223 -33.08 -6.55 1.89
CA PHE A 223 -34.54 -6.54 2.02
C PHE A 223 -35.20 -7.48 1.01
N LYS A 224 -34.79 -7.45 -0.27
CA LYS A 224 -35.29 -8.38 -1.29
C LYS A 224 -35.03 -9.85 -0.95
N ARG A 225 -33.93 -10.13 -0.24
CA ARG A 225 -33.54 -11.50 0.14
C ARG A 225 -34.25 -12.00 1.39
N THR A 226 -34.43 -11.15 2.40
CA THR A 226 -34.83 -11.56 3.76
C THR A 226 -36.17 -10.99 4.22
N GLY A 227 -36.68 -9.97 3.53
CA GLY A 227 -37.85 -9.20 3.95
C GLY A 227 -37.60 -8.27 5.14
N LEU A 228 -36.37 -8.14 5.62
CA LEU A 228 -36.03 -7.29 6.78
C LEU A 228 -36.12 -5.80 6.41
N PRO A 229 -37.01 -5.03 7.05
CA PRO A 229 -37.17 -3.61 6.74
C PRO A 229 -35.90 -2.84 7.08
N TYR A 230 -35.63 -1.81 6.28
CA TYR A 230 -34.51 -0.90 6.52
C TYR A 230 -34.93 0.55 6.24
N THR A 231 -34.25 1.48 6.90
CA THR A 231 -34.32 2.92 6.61
C THR A 231 -33.23 3.29 5.62
N PRO A 232 -33.57 3.77 4.41
CA PRO A 232 -32.59 4.27 3.46
C PRO A 232 -31.80 5.44 4.05
N ILE A 233 -30.50 5.47 3.76
CA ILE A 233 -29.62 6.59 4.06
C ILE A 233 -29.97 7.72 3.08
N VAL A 234 -30.27 8.90 3.60
CA VAL A 234 -30.57 10.07 2.76
C VAL A 234 -29.29 10.47 2.02
N LEU A 235 -29.39 10.61 0.70
CA LEU A 235 -28.33 11.21 -0.09
C LEU A 235 -28.29 12.70 0.28
N GLU A 236 -27.26 13.12 0.99
CA GLU A 236 -26.95 14.54 1.07
C GLU A 236 -26.61 14.97 -0.35
N SER A 237 -27.55 15.68 -0.98
CA SER A 237 -27.24 16.44 -2.19
C SER A 237 -26.05 17.31 -1.84
N ALA A 238 -24.95 17.19 -2.58
CA ALA A 238 -23.77 18.03 -2.42
C ALA A 238 -24.21 19.50 -2.38
N LYS A 239 -24.38 20.04 -1.16
CA LYS A 239 -24.36 21.47 -0.95
C LYS A 239 -22.91 21.83 -1.19
N ALA A 240 -22.69 22.78 -2.08
CA ALA A 240 -21.43 23.50 -2.12
C ALA A 240 -21.16 24.00 -0.69
N GLU A 241 -20.21 23.38 -0.01
CA GLU A 241 -19.65 23.92 1.22
C GLU A 241 -18.75 25.09 0.82
N GLU A 242 -19.38 26.24 0.59
CA GLU A 242 -18.73 27.51 0.86
C GLU A 242 -18.65 27.67 2.39
N GLY A 243 -17.44 27.47 2.92
CA GLY A 243 -16.99 28.07 4.18
C GLY A 243 -17.28 27.32 5.46
N GLU A 244 -16.34 26.48 5.90
CA GLU A 244 -15.95 26.42 7.32
C GLU A 244 -14.50 25.89 7.45
N SER A 245 -13.56 26.66 6.90
CA SER A 245 -12.14 26.55 7.24
C SER A 245 -11.84 27.44 8.43
N GLU A 246 -12.14 26.98 9.64
CA GLU A 246 -11.48 27.46 10.86
C GLU A 246 -11.81 26.55 12.04
N SER A 247 -10.80 26.30 12.89
CA SER A 247 -10.81 25.48 14.11
C SER A 247 -10.52 23.98 13.99
N ARG A 248 -9.32 23.63 13.50
CA ARG A 248 -8.54 22.52 14.11
C ARG A 248 -7.03 22.57 13.87
N GLU A 249 -6.47 23.77 13.81
CA GLU A 249 -5.06 24.03 14.16
C GLU A 249 -5.02 24.70 15.54
N SER A 250 -5.17 23.91 16.60
CA SER A 250 -4.83 24.32 17.97
C SER A 250 -4.77 23.11 18.89
N GLU A 251 -3.96 22.10 18.55
CA GLU A 251 -3.60 21.04 19.51
C GLU A 251 -2.31 20.29 19.11
N ARG A 252 -1.39 20.95 18.38
CA ARG A 252 -0.09 20.37 18.00
C ARG A 252 1.11 21.32 18.15
N GLU A 253 1.01 22.29 19.05
CA GLU A 253 2.13 23.16 19.46
C GLU A 253 2.16 23.35 20.99
N GLU A 254 2.13 22.27 21.78
CA GLU A 254 2.58 22.29 23.18
C GLU A 254 3.27 20.97 23.54
N ALA A 255 4.30 20.59 22.79
CA ALA A 255 5.20 19.50 23.22
C ALA A 255 6.58 19.55 22.53
N SER A 256 7.16 20.74 22.37
CA SER A 256 8.59 20.83 22.05
C SER A 256 9.16 22.19 22.42
N GLY A 257 9.85 22.24 23.56
CA GLY A 257 10.93 23.17 23.79
C GLY A 257 10.65 24.30 24.79
N GLU A 258 10.86 24.02 26.07
CA GLU A 258 11.58 25.00 26.89
C GLU A 258 12.57 24.29 27.82
N SER A 259 13.78 24.81 27.77
CA SER A 259 15.03 24.28 28.29
C SER A 259 15.34 24.78 29.69
N ALA A 260 16.02 23.92 30.45
CA ALA A 260 17.16 24.24 31.33
C ALA A 260 17.03 25.33 32.42
N ALA A 261 17.18 24.89 33.68
CA ALA A 261 18.14 25.38 34.71
C ALA A 261 17.66 24.88 36.09
N GLU A 262 18.32 23.90 36.71
CA GLU A 262 19.54 24.04 37.55
C GLU A 262 19.24 24.53 38.99
N LYS A 263 19.45 23.64 39.98
CA LYS A 263 20.19 23.84 41.26
C LYS A 263 19.83 22.74 42.28
N THR A 264 20.74 21.77 42.52
CA THR A 264 21.70 21.66 43.65
C THR A 264 21.08 21.32 45.01
N GLU A 265 21.37 20.13 45.57
CA GLU A 265 22.28 19.95 46.71
C GLU A 265 22.42 18.48 47.17
N ASN A 266 23.68 18.00 47.23
CA ASN A 266 24.37 17.14 48.20
C ASN A 266 23.61 16.04 48.98
N THR A 267 24.13 14.81 49.08
CA THR A 267 25.29 14.43 49.93
C THR A 267 25.75 13.00 49.52
N ALA A 268 26.92 12.82 48.89
CA ALA A 268 28.25 12.46 49.44
C ALA A 268 28.40 11.04 50.04
N GLN A 269 29.22 10.18 49.39
CA GLN A 269 30.50 9.66 49.94
C GLN A 269 31.26 8.78 48.91
N ASP A 270 32.25 9.42 48.27
CA ASP A 270 33.63 9.05 47.83
C ASP A 270 34.26 7.66 48.19
N PRO A 271 35.48 7.34 47.67
CA PRO A 271 35.98 7.43 46.29
C PRO A 271 36.87 6.21 45.86
N ALA A 272 37.31 6.20 44.60
CA ALA A 272 38.39 5.38 44.05
C ALA A 272 39.79 5.79 44.57
N PRO A 273 40.89 5.09 44.21
CA PRO A 273 41.62 5.42 42.96
C PRO A 273 42.01 4.16 42.14
N ALA A 274 42.04 4.20 40.79
CA ALA A 274 43.16 4.61 39.91
C ALA A 274 44.50 3.93 40.28
N GLU A 275 45.33 3.36 39.40
CA GLU A 275 45.57 3.46 37.96
C GLU A 275 46.58 2.34 37.61
N SER A 276 46.67 1.93 36.34
CA SER A 276 47.92 1.99 35.54
C SER A 276 48.00 0.94 34.43
N ARG A 277 48.16 1.47 33.22
CA ARG A 277 48.75 0.85 32.03
C ARG A 277 50.15 0.29 32.33
N SER A 278 50.48 -0.84 31.73
CA SER A 278 51.78 -0.97 31.04
C SER A 278 51.76 -2.10 30.00
N GLU A 279 52.15 -1.74 28.78
CA GLU A 279 52.57 -2.63 27.69
C GLU A 279 53.81 -3.45 28.06
N LYS A 280 53.90 -4.67 27.50
CA LYS A 280 55.08 -5.42 27.02
C LYS A 280 54.52 -6.77 26.53
N GLY A 281 54.78 -7.28 25.33
CA GLY A 281 56.03 -7.29 24.57
C GLY A 281 56.60 -8.71 24.61
N GLU A 282 56.79 -9.29 23.42
CA GLU A 282 57.65 -10.43 23.06
C GLU A 282 57.16 -11.90 23.17
N LYS A 283 57.15 -12.52 21.97
CA LYS A 283 57.75 -13.81 21.54
C LYS A 283 57.50 -15.06 22.40
N ASN A 284 56.81 -16.02 21.79
CA ASN A 284 57.44 -17.19 21.15
C ASN A 284 56.50 -17.77 20.09
#